data_AF-P0CW75-F1
#
_entry.id   AF-P0CW75-F1
#
_cell.length_a   1.000
_cell.length_b   1.000
_cell.length_c   1.000
_cell.angle_alpha   90.00
_cell.angle_beta   90.00
_cell.angle_gamma   90.00
#
_symmetry.space_group_name_H-M   'P 1'
#
loop_
_entity.id
_entity.type
_entity.pdbx_description
1 polymer ?
#
loop_
_entity_poly.entity_id
_entity_poly.type
_entity_poly.pdbx_seq_one_letter_code
_entity_poly.pdbx_strand_id
1 'polypeptide(L)' 'MAEPDPDIFDEDDEAILAADAEADADFEAGRTVPHERVGEWLKTLGTPHQTPPPYSWRK' A
#
# COMPACT_ATOMS: atom_id res chain seq x y z
N MET A 1 -7.29 -13.76 -35.62
CA MET A 1 -6.38 -13.78 -34.46
C MET A 1 -7.16 -13.08 -33.36
N ALA A 2 -7.49 -13.76 -32.27
CA ALA A 2 -8.13 -13.11 -31.14
C ALA A 2 -7.13 -12.13 -30.52
N GLU A 3 -7.61 -10.95 -30.13
CA GLU A 3 -6.82 -10.03 -29.33
C GLU A 3 -6.52 -10.69 -27.97
N PRO A 4 -5.33 -10.52 -27.40
CA PRO A 4 -5.02 -11.05 -26.08
C PRO A 4 -5.97 -10.43 -25.05
N ASP A 5 -6.44 -11.23 -24.10
CA ASP A 5 -7.16 -10.73 -22.94
C ASP A 5 -6.24 -9.74 -22.16
N PRO A 6 -6.79 -8.62 -21.65
CA PRO A 6 -6.01 -7.67 -20.86
C PRO A 6 -5.44 -8.33 -19.60
N ASP A 7 -4.16 -8.08 -19.32
CA ASP A 7 -3.47 -8.51 -18.11
C ASP A 7 -3.97 -7.70 -16.89
N ILE A 8 -3.80 -8.24 -15.69
CA ILE A 8 -4.12 -7.50 -14.46
C ILE A 8 -3.24 -6.26 -14.27
N PHE A 9 -2.11 -6.18 -14.97
CA PHE A 9 -1.23 -5.01 -15.00
C PHE A 9 -1.50 -4.07 -16.17
N ASP A 10 -2.45 -4.39 -17.06
CA ASP A 10 -2.92 -3.49 -18.14
C ASP A 10 -3.97 -2.49 -17.61
N GLU A 11 -3.99 -2.22 -16.30
CA GLU A 11 -4.88 -1.25 -15.66
C GLU A 11 -4.60 0.16 -16.21
N ASP A 12 -5.65 0.95 -16.44
CA ASP A 12 -5.53 2.29 -17.04
C ASP A 12 -4.54 3.14 -16.25
N ASP A 13 -3.50 3.64 -16.93
CA ASP A 13 -2.45 4.50 -16.36
C ASP A 13 -3.04 5.65 -15.51
N GLU A 14 -4.23 6.16 -15.89
CA GLU A 14 -4.93 7.22 -15.16
C GLU A 14 -5.36 6.82 -13.74
N ALA A 15 -5.81 5.57 -13.54
CA ALA A 15 -6.24 5.08 -12.23
C ALA A 15 -5.04 4.93 -11.28
N ILE A 16 -3.92 4.41 -11.80
CA ILE A 16 -2.66 4.30 -11.05
C ILE A 16 -2.15 5.70 -10.66
N LEU A 17 -2.13 6.65 -11.60
CA LEU A 17 -1.70 8.02 -11.33
C LEU A 17 -2.59 8.73 -10.30
N ALA A 18 -3.90 8.49 -10.33
CA ALA A 18 -4.82 9.04 -9.33
C ALA A 18 -4.56 8.44 -7.93
N ALA A 19 -4.30 7.14 -7.85
CA ALA A 19 -3.95 6.46 -6.60
C ALA A 19 -2.61 6.96 -6.02
N ASP A 20 -1.61 7.16 -6.87
CA ASP A 20 -0.31 7.72 -6.46
C ASP A 20 -0.49 9.16 -5.93
N ALA A 21 -1.30 9.99 -6.58
CA ALA A 21 -1.58 11.35 -6.13
C ALA A 21 -2.29 11.39 -4.76
N GLU A 22 -3.19 10.44 -4.49
CA GLU A 22 -3.81 10.28 -3.17
C GLU A 22 -2.79 9.85 -2.11
N ALA A 23 -1.91 8.91 -2.45
CA ALA A 23 -0.84 8.45 -1.56
C ALA A 23 0.14 9.57 -1.20
N ASP A 24 0.51 10.43 -2.17
CA ASP A 24 1.34 11.61 -1.93
C ASP A 24 0.63 12.62 -1.01
N ALA A 25 -0.66 12.87 -1.24
CA ALA A 25 -1.45 13.75 -0.37
C ALA A 25 -1.58 13.21 1.07
N ASP A 26 -1.68 11.89 1.25
CA ASP A 26 -1.64 11.22 2.55
C ASP A 26 -0.27 11.37 3.23
N PHE A 27 0.81 11.26 2.46
CA PHE A 27 2.17 11.46 2.95
C PHE A 27 2.37 12.90 3.43
N GLU A 28 1.98 13.90 2.65
CA GLU A 28 2.04 15.32 3.03
C GLU A 28 1.17 15.64 4.25
N ALA A 29 -0.01 15.01 4.35
CA ALA A 29 -0.90 15.17 5.50
C ALA A 29 -0.45 14.42 6.77
N GLY A 30 0.65 13.65 6.70
CA GLY A 30 1.19 12.88 7.82
C GLY A 30 0.30 11.70 8.25
N ARG A 31 -0.53 11.17 7.33
CA ARG A 31 -1.39 10.00 7.57
C ARG A 31 -0.66 8.66 7.33
N THR A 32 0.55 8.70 6.77
CA THR A 32 1.36 7.52 6.48
C THR A 32 2.21 7.06 7.68
N VAL A 33 2.77 5.86 7.58
CA VAL A 33 3.70 5.28 8.56
C VAL A 33 5.08 5.17 7.93
N PRO A 34 6.16 5.56 8.63
CA PRO A 34 7.52 5.37 8.13
C PRO A 34 7.81 3.90 7.82
N HIS A 35 8.46 3.64 6.69
CA HIS A 35 8.80 2.30 6.22
C HIS A 35 9.47 1.44 7.29
N GLU A 36 10.46 1.97 8.02
CA GLU A 36 11.17 1.26 9.09
C GLU A 36 10.21 0.66 10.14
N ARG A 37 9.19 1.44 10.55
CA ARG A 37 8.22 0.98 11.53
C ARG A 37 7.31 -0.11 10.95
N VAL A 38 6.99 -0.02 9.67
CA VAL A 38 6.25 -1.08 8.95
C VAL A 38 7.12 -2.34 8.86
N GLY A 39 8.40 -2.21 8.53
CA GLY A 39 9.35 -3.32 8.45
C GLY A 39 9.51 -4.06 9.77
N GLU A 40 9.64 -3.33 10.89
CA GLU A 40 9.67 -3.95 12.22
C GLU A 40 8.38 -4.70 12.54
N TRP A 41 7.22 -4.13 12.19
CA TRP A 41 5.94 -4.81 12.35
C TRP A 41 5.86 -6.10 11.50
N LEU A 42 6.27 -6.03 10.23
CA LEU A 42 6.26 -7.18 9.31
C LEU A 42 7.09 -8.35 9.85
N LYS A 43 8.22 -8.07 10.50
CA LYS A 43 9.06 -9.11 11.14
C LYS A 43 8.34 -9.85 12.27
N THR A 44 7.33 -9.25 12.89
CA THR A 44 6.55 -9.89 13.95
C THR A 44 5.45 -10.80 13.39
N LEU A 45 5.04 -10.64 12.13
CA LEU A 45 3.94 -11.40 11.55
C LEU A 45 4.25 -12.90 11.52
N GLY A 46 3.30 -13.71 11.97
CA GLY A 46 3.47 -15.17 12.07
C GLY A 46 4.35 -15.63 13.25
N THR A 47 4.85 -14.71 14.07
CA THR A 47 5.61 -15.03 15.29
C THR A 47 4.70 -14.99 16.53
N PRO A 48 5.09 -15.62 17.65
CA PRO A 48 4.39 -15.46 18.93
C PRO A 48 4.36 -14.00 19.44
N HIS A 49 5.19 -13.12 18.88
CA HIS A 49 5.29 -11.71 19.24
C HIS A 49 4.55 -10.80 18.26
N GLN A 50 3.70 -11.34 17.38
CA GLN A 50 2.94 -10.56 16.42
C GLN A 50 2.17 -9.43 17.10
N THR A 51 2.50 -8.19 16.73
CA THR A 51 1.79 -7.00 17.22
C THR A 51 0.69 -6.60 16.24
N PRO A 52 -0.35 -5.88 16.69
CA PRO A 52 -1.34 -5.31 15.77
C PRO A 52 -0.66 -4.39 14.74
N PRO A 53 -1.26 -4.23 13.54
CA PRO A 53 -0.76 -3.29 12.54
C PRO A 53 -0.69 -1.87 13.11
N PRO A 54 0.23 -1.02 12.60
CA PRO A 54 0.32 0.38 12.99
C PRO A 54 -1.05 1.08 12.99
N TYR A 55 -1.44 1.62 14.15
CA TYR A 55 -2.80 2.12 14.40
C TYR A 55 -3.28 3.22 13.44
N SER A 56 -2.36 3.97 12.82
CA SER A 56 -2.72 5.02 11.86
C SER A 56 -3.44 4.48 10.62
N TRP A 57 -3.33 3.19 10.31
CA TRP A 57 -4.04 2.57 9.18
C TRP A 57 -5.52 2.27 9.44
N ARG A 58 -6.00 2.37 10.70
CA ARG A 58 -7.38 1.98 11.06
C ARG A 58 -8.38 3.15 11.13
N LYS A 59 -8.02 4.35 10.68
CA LYS A 59 -8.94 5.49 10.58
C LYS A 59 -9.15 5.84 9.13
#